data_AF-A0A3B1DF79-F1
#
_entry.id   AF-A0A3B1DF79-F1
#
_cell.length_a   1.000
_cell.length_b   1.000
_cell.length_c   1.000
_cell.angle_alpha   90.00
_cell.angle_beta   90.00
_cell.angle_gamma   90.00
#
_symmetry.space_group_name_H-M   'P 1'
#
loop_
_entity.id
_entity.type
_entity.pdbx_description
1 polymer ?
#
loop_
_entity_poly.entity_id
_entity_poly.type
_entity_poly.pdbx_seq_one_letter_code
_entity_poly.pdbx_strand_id
1 'polypeptide(L)'
;AHITFDTESGQAGDKIIADVGWWQGEDGYSWGDDGQLLYNGDVHVFTLDEEFVGGEWDGRTYGIGPRLTTDYYYPTGRLMGGDFYVEIVDVQPVGGGGSPVVFGWGEYMNDTLMNTASSDGATRQERSYYARINYHMHMQAVSFTEYGEFDVTMVAWDGNGKYADADPFTLRFNVVPTPGGLAVLGLAGLVAGRRRR
;
A
#
# COMPACT_ATOMS: atom_id res chain seq x y z
N ALA A 1 7.04 7.20 5.18
CA ALA A 1 7.91 6.31 4.40
C ALA A 1 7.72 6.61 2.92
N HIS A 2 8.79 6.96 2.23
CA HIS A 2 8.89 6.89 0.78
C HIS A 2 9.56 5.57 0.42
N ILE A 3 8.87 4.80 -0.41
CA ILE A 3 9.42 3.62 -1.08
C ILE A 3 9.72 4.07 -2.51
N THR A 4 11.00 4.09 -2.84
CA THR A 4 11.49 4.53 -4.14
C THR A 4 12.02 3.34 -4.93
N PHE A 5 11.91 3.39 -6.25
CA PHE A 5 12.43 2.35 -7.13
C PHE A 5 13.65 2.85 -7.91
N ASP A 6 14.71 2.04 -7.95
CA ASP A 6 15.91 2.24 -8.78
C ASP A 6 16.22 0.98 -9.60
N THR A 7 17.31 1.01 -10.36
CA THR A 7 18.03 -0.17 -10.86
C THR A 7 19.52 -0.05 -10.52
N GLU A 8 20.27 -1.16 -10.56
CA GLU A 8 21.70 -1.14 -10.22
C GLU A 8 22.51 -0.19 -11.13
N SER A 9 22.29 -0.27 -12.45
CA SER A 9 23.10 0.42 -13.44
C SER A 9 22.32 1.08 -14.58
N GLY A 10 21.01 0.82 -14.68
CA GLY A 10 20.14 1.28 -15.76
C GLY A 10 20.26 0.50 -17.07
N GLN A 11 20.95 -0.63 -17.05
CA GLN A 11 21.07 -1.51 -18.21
C GLN A 11 19.82 -2.41 -18.32
N ALA A 12 19.50 -2.81 -19.55
CA ALA A 12 18.40 -3.75 -19.77
C ALA A 12 18.73 -5.10 -19.12
N GLY A 13 17.75 -5.66 -18.42
CA GLY A 13 17.90 -6.86 -17.60
C GLY A 13 18.33 -6.61 -16.17
N ASP A 14 18.66 -5.36 -15.79
CA ASP A 14 18.87 -5.02 -14.39
C ASP A 14 17.61 -5.31 -13.58
N LYS A 15 17.81 -5.74 -12.33
CA LYS A 15 16.73 -5.90 -11.39
C LYS A 15 16.28 -4.54 -10.86
N ILE A 16 14.97 -4.38 -10.70
CA ILE A 16 14.42 -3.24 -9.98
C ILE A 16 14.75 -3.40 -8.50
N ILE A 17 15.17 -2.31 -7.87
CA ILE A 17 15.46 -2.24 -6.44
C ILE A 17 14.38 -1.39 -5.79
N ALA A 18 13.67 -1.93 -4.81
CA ALA A 18 12.82 -1.15 -3.91
C ALA A 18 13.67 -0.68 -2.73
N ASP A 19 13.68 0.61 -2.46
CA ASP A 19 14.51 1.22 -1.43
C ASP A 19 13.70 2.20 -0.57
N VAL A 20 14.12 2.45 0.66
CA VAL A 20 13.40 3.27 1.65
C VAL A 20 14.34 4.17 2.44
N GLY A 21 13.79 5.22 3.05
CA GLY A 21 14.57 6.07 3.97
C GLY A 21 15.32 7.23 3.31
N TRP A 22 15.02 7.54 2.06
CA TRP A 22 15.74 8.55 1.26
C TRP A 22 15.32 10.00 1.53
N TRP A 23 14.12 10.20 2.09
CA TRP A 23 13.64 11.54 2.42
C TRP A 23 14.18 12.02 3.78
N GLN A 24 14.31 13.33 3.94
CA GLN A 24 14.75 13.92 5.20
C GLN A 24 13.83 13.49 6.37
N GLY A 25 14.42 12.86 7.39
CA GLY A 25 13.70 12.36 8.57
C GLY A 25 13.15 10.93 8.42
N GLU A 26 13.53 10.22 7.35
CA GLU A 26 13.18 8.81 7.14
C GLU A 26 14.34 7.85 7.39
N ASP A 27 15.42 8.30 8.06
CA ASP A 27 16.64 7.53 8.36
C ASP A 27 16.40 6.30 9.25
N GLY A 28 15.25 6.22 9.92
CA GLY A 28 14.83 5.03 10.66
C GLY A 28 14.25 3.91 9.80
N TYR A 29 13.91 4.15 8.53
CA TYR A 29 13.32 3.13 7.67
C TYR A 29 14.37 2.23 7.02
N SER A 30 14.08 0.93 6.98
CA SER A 30 14.90 -0.07 6.31
C SER A 30 14.06 -1.27 5.88
N TRP A 31 14.59 -2.11 5.00
CA TRP A 31 14.04 -3.44 4.75
C TRP A 31 14.64 -4.47 5.71
N GLY A 32 13.81 -5.36 6.23
CA GLY A 32 14.27 -6.58 6.90
C GLY A 32 14.82 -7.61 5.90
N ASP A 33 15.53 -8.62 6.41
CA ASP A 33 16.07 -9.71 5.58
C ASP A 33 14.98 -10.51 4.84
N ASP A 34 13.74 -10.44 5.33
CA ASP A 34 12.53 -11.06 4.76
C ASP A 34 11.73 -10.12 3.85
N GLY A 35 12.21 -8.90 3.60
CA GLY A 35 11.52 -7.90 2.80
C GLY A 35 10.46 -7.09 3.56
N GLN A 36 10.31 -7.27 4.87
CA GLN A 36 9.37 -6.47 5.67
C GLN A 36 9.86 -5.04 5.84
N LEU A 37 8.97 -4.04 5.72
CA LEU A 37 9.31 -2.66 6.08
C LEU A 37 9.52 -2.53 7.59
N LEU A 38 10.69 -2.04 7.98
CA LEU A 38 11.05 -1.75 9.36
C LEU A 38 11.14 -0.25 9.62
N TYR A 39 10.89 0.17 10.86
CA TYR A 39 11.21 1.49 11.39
C TYR A 39 11.97 1.33 12.71
N ASN A 40 13.22 1.80 12.76
CA ASN A 40 14.14 1.62 13.88
C ASN A 40 14.33 0.16 14.32
N GLY A 41 14.29 -0.78 13.35
CA GLY A 41 14.49 -2.21 13.57
C GLY A 41 13.23 -3.02 13.89
N ASP A 42 12.09 -2.37 14.15
CA ASP A 42 10.81 -3.02 14.39
C ASP A 42 9.93 -2.96 13.12
N VAL A 43 9.01 -3.93 12.96
CA VAL A 43 8.06 -3.91 11.84
C VAL A 43 7.23 -2.63 11.88
N HIS A 44 7.26 -1.86 10.79
CA HIS A 44 6.46 -0.65 10.68
C HIS A 44 5.02 -0.99 10.34
N VAL A 45 4.07 -0.44 11.11
CA VAL A 45 2.63 -0.69 10.95
C VAL A 45 1.92 0.62 10.59
N PHE A 46 1.30 0.65 9.41
CA PHE A 46 0.41 1.75 9.02
C PHE A 46 -0.98 1.53 9.62
N THR A 47 -1.57 2.55 10.23
CA THR A 47 -2.93 2.44 10.80
C THR A 47 -3.94 3.12 9.89
N LEU A 48 -5.05 2.43 9.62
CA LEU A 48 -6.19 2.94 8.84
C LEU A 48 -7.43 2.93 9.72
N ASP A 49 -8.09 4.08 9.84
CA ASP A 49 -9.20 4.28 10.76
C ASP A 49 -10.29 5.23 10.21
N GLU A 50 -10.23 5.55 8.92
CA GLU A 50 -11.25 6.36 8.24
C GLU A 50 -12.11 5.50 7.32
N GLU A 51 -13.40 5.82 7.19
CA GLU A 51 -14.30 5.18 6.23
C GLU A 51 -14.38 6.03 4.97
N PHE A 52 -14.17 5.42 3.81
CA PHE A 52 -14.28 6.08 2.53
C PHE A 52 -15.76 6.16 2.12
N VAL A 53 -16.21 7.36 1.71
CA VAL A 53 -17.60 7.58 1.27
C VAL A 53 -17.62 7.99 -0.21
N GLY A 54 -18.32 7.20 -1.02
CA GLY A 54 -18.51 7.37 -2.46
C GLY A 54 -17.48 6.64 -3.33
N GLY A 55 -17.70 6.67 -4.64
CA GLY A 55 -16.75 6.14 -5.63
C GLY A 55 -16.51 4.63 -5.55
N GLU A 56 -15.35 4.20 -6.04
CA GLU A 56 -14.95 2.78 -6.14
C GLU A 56 -14.70 2.13 -4.76
N TRP A 57 -14.34 2.93 -3.77
CA TRP A 57 -13.97 2.46 -2.42
C TRP A 57 -15.05 2.73 -1.37
N ASP A 58 -16.28 3.04 -1.78
CA ASP A 58 -17.39 3.30 -0.87
C ASP A 58 -17.54 2.19 0.19
N GLY A 59 -17.55 2.59 1.47
CA GLY A 59 -17.66 1.70 2.63
C GLY A 59 -16.37 0.98 3.04
N ARG A 60 -15.24 1.20 2.36
CA ARG A 60 -13.94 0.63 2.75
C ARG A 60 -13.29 1.46 3.84
N THR A 61 -12.48 0.82 4.69
CA THR A 61 -11.59 1.56 5.60
C THR A 61 -10.35 1.98 4.83
N TYR A 62 -9.98 3.25 4.90
CA TYR A 62 -8.87 3.82 4.11
C TYR A 62 -7.96 4.70 4.97
N GLY A 63 -6.81 5.06 4.40
CA GLY A 63 -5.87 5.99 5.01
C GLY A 63 -4.72 6.32 4.06
N ILE A 64 -3.79 7.15 4.54
CA ILE A 64 -2.57 7.49 3.80
C ILE A 64 -1.55 6.36 4.00
N GLY A 65 -1.20 5.67 2.93
CA GLY A 65 -0.15 4.65 2.90
C GLY A 65 1.25 5.24 2.75
N PRO A 66 2.30 4.40 2.60
CA PRO A 66 3.59 4.90 2.15
C PRO A 66 3.48 5.48 0.74
N ARG A 67 4.46 6.28 0.32
CA ARG A 67 4.51 6.80 -1.05
C ARG A 67 5.35 5.89 -1.93
N LEU A 68 4.77 5.39 -3.01
CA LEU A 68 5.49 4.68 -4.07
C LEU A 68 5.94 5.70 -5.12
N THR A 69 7.23 5.76 -5.43
CA THR A 69 7.76 6.76 -6.38
C THR A 69 9.04 6.30 -7.08
N THR A 70 9.42 7.04 -8.13
CA THR A 70 10.68 6.89 -8.87
C THR A 70 11.48 8.19 -8.91
N ASP A 71 10.95 9.26 -8.32
CA ASP A 71 11.45 10.62 -8.52
C ASP A 71 12.86 10.83 -7.98
N TYR A 72 13.20 10.16 -6.87
CA TYR A 72 14.48 10.29 -6.21
C TYR A 72 15.65 9.86 -7.11
N TYR A 73 15.50 8.75 -7.81
CA TYR A 73 16.54 8.21 -8.69
C TYR A 73 16.38 8.59 -10.15
N TYR A 74 15.29 9.24 -10.53
CA TYR A 74 15.14 9.73 -11.90
C TYR A 74 16.34 10.55 -12.41
N PRO A 75 16.94 11.49 -11.63
CA PRO A 75 18.10 12.26 -12.06
C PRO A 75 19.36 11.43 -12.36
N THR A 76 19.44 10.20 -11.84
CA THR A 76 20.59 9.30 -12.11
C THR A 76 20.60 8.79 -13.56
N GLY A 77 19.46 8.84 -14.25
CA GLY A 77 19.29 8.27 -15.58
C GLY A 77 19.13 6.75 -15.61
N ARG A 78 19.24 6.06 -14.46
CA ARG A 78 19.15 4.59 -14.38
C ARG A 78 17.75 4.04 -14.63
N LEU A 79 16.73 4.88 -14.50
CA LEU A 79 15.35 4.51 -14.75
C LEU A 79 14.93 4.73 -16.21
N MET A 80 15.76 5.33 -17.04
CA MET A 80 15.36 5.82 -18.37
C MET A 80 14.82 4.71 -19.26
N GLY A 81 13.62 4.93 -19.81
CA GLY A 81 12.98 4.00 -20.73
C GLY A 81 12.31 2.78 -20.07
N GLY A 82 12.17 2.74 -18.75
CA GLY A 82 11.24 1.81 -18.08
C GLY A 82 9.80 2.33 -18.05
N ASP A 83 8.87 1.49 -17.62
CA ASP A 83 7.49 1.83 -17.33
C ASP A 83 7.09 1.20 -15.99
N PHE A 84 7.28 1.92 -14.88
CA PHE A 84 7.28 1.30 -13.56
C PHE A 84 5.90 1.17 -12.94
N TYR A 85 5.61 -0.04 -12.46
CA TYR A 85 4.40 -0.41 -11.75
C TYR A 85 4.74 -1.11 -10.44
N VAL A 86 3.79 -1.11 -9.51
CA VAL A 86 3.91 -1.84 -8.25
C VAL A 86 2.69 -2.73 -8.09
N GLU A 87 2.89 -4.03 -8.27
CA GLU A 87 1.86 -5.05 -8.19
C GLU A 87 1.59 -5.46 -6.75
N ILE A 88 0.31 -5.57 -6.38
CA ILE A 88 -0.14 -6.28 -5.19
C ILE A 88 -0.13 -7.79 -5.49
N VAL A 89 0.75 -8.52 -4.82
CA VAL A 89 0.97 -9.95 -5.08
C VAL A 89 0.18 -10.82 -4.09
N ASP A 90 0.12 -10.39 -2.83
CA ASP A 90 -0.53 -11.15 -1.77
C ASP A 90 -1.04 -10.25 -0.65
N VAL A 91 -2.11 -10.67 0.04
CA VAL A 91 -2.67 -9.99 1.21
C VAL A 91 -3.00 -11.06 2.26
N GLN A 92 -2.27 -11.06 3.36
CA GLN A 92 -2.36 -12.11 4.38
C GLN A 92 -2.69 -11.53 5.77
N PRO A 93 -3.64 -12.12 6.51
CA PRO A 93 -3.89 -11.73 7.90
C PRO A 93 -2.75 -12.22 8.81
N VAL A 94 -2.23 -11.34 9.67
CA VAL A 94 -1.10 -11.65 10.57
C VAL A 94 -1.48 -12.59 11.71
N GLY A 95 -2.76 -12.61 12.12
CA GLY A 95 -3.27 -13.45 13.21
C GLY A 95 -3.74 -14.86 12.80
N GLY A 96 -3.74 -15.18 11.50
CA GLY A 96 -4.31 -16.41 10.95
C GLY A 96 -5.85 -16.45 11.00
N GLY A 97 -6.47 -17.00 9.94
CA GLY A 97 -7.92 -17.07 9.81
C GLY A 97 -8.55 -15.70 9.52
N GLY A 98 -9.20 -15.58 8.37
CA GLY A 98 -9.85 -14.33 7.98
C GLY A 98 -10.87 -14.56 6.87
N SER A 99 -11.85 -13.67 6.79
CA SER A 99 -12.65 -13.50 5.58
C SER A 99 -11.72 -13.11 4.43
N PRO A 100 -12.07 -13.42 3.16
CA PRO A 100 -11.40 -12.83 2.02
C PRO A 100 -11.34 -11.30 2.18
N VAL A 101 -10.13 -10.75 2.17
CA VAL A 101 -9.88 -9.32 2.28
C VAL A 101 -9.42 -8.79 0.93
N VAL A 102 -9.95 -7.63 0.54
CA VAL A 102 -9.48 -6.92 -0.63
C VAL A 102 -8.70 -5.70 -0.18
N PHE A 103 -7.47 -5.57 -0.66
CA PHE A 103 -6.63 -4.39 -0.50
C PHE A 103 -6.72 -3.53 -1.76
N GLY A 104 -6.82 -2.22 -1.59
CA GLY A 104 -6.80 -1.23 -2.67
C GLY A 104 -5.64 -0.26 -2.50
N TRP A 105 -5.02 0.14 -3.61
CA TRP A 105 -4.07 1.24 -3.68
C TRP A 105 -4.54 2.25 -4.71
N GLY A 106 -4.40 3.54 -4.47
CA GLY A 106 -4.86 4.56 -5.40
C GLY A 106 -4.25 5.91 -5.10
N GLU A 107 -4.53 6.88 -5.98
CA GLU A 107 -4.13 8.26 -5.79
C GLU A 107 -5.34 9.20 -5.83
N TYR A 108 -5.24 10.29 -5.07
CA TYR A 108 -6.21 11.37 -5.15
C TYR A 108 -5.70 12.48 -6.04
N MET A 109 -6.54 12.88 -6.99
CA MET A 109 -6.36 14.10 -7.77
C MET A 109 -7.67 14.87 -7.80
N ASN A 110 -7.68 16.07 -7.20
CA ASN A 110 -8.88 16.93 -7.12
C ASN A 110 -10.11 16.17 -6.56
N ASP A 111 -9.95 15.56 -5.40
CA ASP A 111 -11.00 14.77 -4.71
C ASP A 111 -11.54 13.56 -5.50
N THR A 112 -10.85 13.18 -6.58
CA THR A 112 -11.20 12.01 -7.39
C THR A 112 -10.14 10.94 -7.19
N LEU A 113 -10.58 9.75 -6.79
CA LEU A 113 -9.73 8.58 -6.72
C LEU A 113 -9.42 8.09 -8.14
N MET A 114 -8.15 7.87 -8.43
CA MET A 114 -7.67 7.40 -9.71
C MET A 114 -6.46 6.47 -9.54
N ASN A 115 -5.97 5.90 -10.66
CA ASN A 115 -4.82 4.99 -10.67
C ASN A 115 -4.99 3.86 -9.65
N THR A 116 -6.19 3.26 -9.64
CA THR A 116 -6.57 2.26 -8.65
C THR A 116 -6.01 0.90 -9.01
N ALA A 117 -5.37 0.28 -8.03
CA ALA A 117 -4.97 -1.11 -8.03
C ALA A 117 -5.79 -1.84 -6.96
N SER A 118 -6.21 -3.05 -7.26
CA SER A 118 -6.97 -3.88 -6.31
C SER A 118 -6.40 -5.28 -6.25
N SER A 119 -6.26 -5.85 -5.05
CA SER A 119 -5.67 -7.18 -4.85
C SER A 119 -6.48 -8.31 -5.51
N ASP A 120 -7.76 -8.09 -5.77
CA ASP A 120 -8.66 -9.01 -6.48
C ASP A 120 -8.71 -8.78 -8.00
N GLY A 121 -7.89 -7.86 -8.52
CA GLY A 121 -7.74 -7.62 -9.95
C GLY A 121 -7.36 -8.89 -10.72
N ALA A 122 -8.04 -9.16 -11.83
CA ALA A 122 -7.86 -10.39 -12.60
C ALA A 122 -6.50 -10.42 -13.33
N THR A 123 -6.03 -9.25 -13.76
CA THR A 123 -4.76 -9.07 -14.46
C THR A 123 -3.70 -8.46 -13.56
N ARG A 124 -2.43 -8.68 -13.90
CA ARG A 124 -1.29 -7.99 -13.27
C ARG A 124 -1.49 -6.48 -13.25
N GLN A 125 -2.02 -5.93 -14.35
CA GLN A 125 -2.25 -4.50 -14.51
C GLN A 125 -3.30 -3.96 -13.52
N GLU A 126 -4.43 -4.67 -13.35
CA GLU A 126 -5.48 -4.29 -12.40
C GLU A 126 -5.03 -4.41 -10.94
N ARG A 127 -4.02 -5.24 -10.65
CA ARG A 127 -3.36 -5.32 -9.34
C ARG A 127 -2.21 -4.34 -9.16
N SER A 128 -1.94 -3.48 -10.15
CA SER A 128 -0.73 -2.65 -10.15
C SER A 128 -1.00 -1.16 -10.06
N TYR A 129 -0.35 -0.50 -9.10
CA TYR A 129 -0.28 0.96 -9.06
C TYR A 129 0.73 1.46 -10.08
N TYR A 130 0.36 2.44 -10.91
CA TYR A 130 1.27 3.00 -11.90
C TYR A 130 2.17 4.08 -11.27
N ALA A 131 3.39 3.70 -10.88
CA ALA A 131 4.36 4.59 -10.23
C ALA A 131 5.01 5.60 -11.18
N ARG A 132 5.04 5.28 -12.49
CA ARG A 132 5.61 6.12 -13.58
C ARG A 132 7.09 6.43 -13.40
N ILE A 133 7.72 7.00 -14.43
CA ILE A 133 9.04 7.62 -14.34
C ILE A 133 8.88 9.10 -13.98
N ASN A 134 9.75 9.62 -13.12
CA ASN A 134 9.80 11.05 -12.76
C ASN A 134 8.45 11.56 -12.23
N TYR A 135 7.80 10.74 -11.42
CA TYR A 135 6.47 11.05 -10.92
C TYR A 135 6.44 10.94 -9.41
N HIS A 136 6.00 12.04 -8.80
CA HIS A 136 5.82 12.16 -7.37
C HIS A 136 4.37 12.52 -7.09
N MET A 137 3.57 11.52 -6.70
CA MET A 137 2.21 11.77 -6.25
C MET A 137 2.19 12.02 -4.74
N HIS A 138 1.69 13.19 -4.34
CA HIS A 138 1.69 13.60 -2.94
C HIS A 138 0.63 12.88 -2.08
N MET A 139 -0.49 12.49 -2.70
CA MET A 139 -1.65 11.88 -2.04
C MET A 139 -1.91 10.49 -2.61
N GLN A 140 -1.25 9.50 -2.03
CA GLN A 140 -1.54 8.08 -2.24
C GLN A 140 -2.37 7.59 -1.06
N ALA A 141 -3.40 6.81 -1.36
CA ALA A 141 -4.29 6.24 -0.38
C ALA A 141 -4.32 4.73 -0.55
N VAL A 142 -4.58 4.05 0.56
CA VAL A 142 -4.75 2.60 0.61
C VAL A 142 -6.07 2.28 1.30
N SER A 143 -6.67 1.13 0.98
CA SER A 143 -7.95 0.73 1.55
C SER A 143 -8.07 -0.77 1.78
N PHE A 144 -8.93 -1.15 2.73
CA PHE A 144 -9.28 -2.52 3.07
C PHE A 144 -10.79 -2.70 3.22
N THR A 145 -11.29 -3.87 2.87
CA THR A 145 -12.71 -4.24 3.05
C THR A 145 -13.02 -4.79 4.45
N GLU A 146 -12.00 -5.18 5.21
CA GLU A 146 -12.14 -5.87 6.50
C GLU A 146 -11.21 -5.23 7.55
N TYR A 147 -11.60 -5.33 8.82
CA TYR A 147 -10.77 -4.91 9.95
C TYR A 147 -9.77 -6.00 10.35
N GLY A 148 -8.61 -5.59 10.88
CA GLY A 148 -7.57 -6.50 11.35
C GLY A 148 -6.16 -6.05 10.98
N GLU A 149 -5.17 -6.88 11.33
CA GLU A 149 -3.78 -6.67 10.93
C GLU A 149 -3.43 -7.54 9.72
N PHE A 150 -2.91 -6.92 8.67
CA PHE A 150 -2.61 -7.55 7.39
C PHE A 150 -1.20 -7.22 6.93
N ASP A 151 -0.53 -8.22 6.37
CA ASP A 151 0.67 -8.06 5.57
C ASP A 151 0.28 -8.02 4.09
N VAL A 152 0.75 -6.99 3.37
CA VAL A 152 0.55 -6.82 1.93
C VAL A 152 1.90 -6.96 1.25
N THR A 153 2.05 -8.02 0.46
CA THR A 153 3.26 -8.30 -0.32
C THR A 153 3.13 -7.69 -1.70
N MET A 154 4.15 -6.95 -2.13
CA MET A 154 4.17 -6.24 -3.39
C MET A 154 5.46 -6.49 -4.16
N VAL A 155 5.41 -6.30 -5.49
CA VAL A 155 6.57 -6.40 -6.38
C VAL A 155 6.55 -5.23 -7.35
N ALA A 156 7.68 -4.52 -7.47
CA ALA A 156 7.87 -3.53 -8.52
C ALA A 156 8.27 -4.23 -9.84
N TRP A 157 7.67 -3.81 -10.95
CA TRP A 157 7.90 -4.40 -12.27
C TRP A 157 7.88 -3.35 -13.37
N ASP A 158 8.42 -3.73 -14.54
CA ASP A 158 8.51 -2.88 -15.71
C ASP A 158 7.54 -3.33 -16.81
N GLY A 159 6.57 -2.47 -17.13
CA GLY A 159 5.53 -2.66 -18.14
C GLY A 159 6.04 -2.96 -19.54
N ASN A 160 7.23 -2.44 -19.88
CA ASN A 160 7.82 -2.64 -21.20
C ASN A 160 8.87 -3.76 -21.25
N GLY A 161 9.16 -4.38 -20.09
CA GLY A 161 10.07 -5.51 -19.97
C GLY A 161 11.55 -5.18 -20.15
N LYS A 162 11.96 -3.92 -20.01
CA LYS A 162 13.38 -3.54 -20.04
C LYS A 162 14.11 -4.01 -18.78
N TYR A 163 13.47 -3.92 -17.62
CA TYR A 163 14.03 -4.34 -16.33
C TYR A 163 13.34 -5.59 -15.78
N ALA A 164 14.08 -6.37 -14.98
CA ALA A 164 13.53 -7.52 -14.27
C ALA A 164 12.82 -7.07 -12.98
N ASP A 165 11.78 -7.80 -12.60
CA ASP A 165 10.99 -7.55 -11.39
C ASP A 165 11.88 -7.47 -10.13
N ALA A 166 11.48 -6.61 -9.19
CA ALA A 166 12.11 -6.50 -7.89
C ALA A 166 11.94 -7.76 -7.04
N ASP A 167 12.74 -7.87 -5.98
CA ASP A 167 12.39 -8.78 -4.90
C ASP A 167 11.08 -8.32 -4.25
N PRO A 168 10.20 -9.26 -3.81
CA PRO A 168 9.01 -8.89 -3.08
C PRO A 168 9.35 -8.14 -1.79
N PHE A 169 8.52 -7.15 -1.45
CA PHE A 169 8.58 -6.45 -0.18
C PHE A 169 7.20 -6.41 0.47
N THR A 170 7.17 -6.30 1.79
CA THR A 170 5.95 -6.46 2.58
C THR A 170 5.70 -5.26 3.47
N LEU A 171 4.47 -4.78 3.43
CA LEU A 171 3.97 -3.67 4.24
C LEU A 171 2.91 -4.18 5.21
N ARG A 172 3.01 -3.75 6.47
CA ARG A 172 2.01 -4.12 7.50
C ARG A 172 1.02 -3.01 7.74
N PHE A 173 -0.26 -3.39 7.78
CA PHE A 173 -1.38 -2.49 8.02
C PHE A 173 -2.21 -2.99 9.19
N ASN A 174 -2.63 -2.07 10.06
CA ASN A 174 -3.62 -2.30 11.10
C ASN A 174 -4.87 -1.48 10.79
N VAL A 175 -5.95 -2.17 10.47
CA VAL A 175 -7.22 -1.59 10.03
C VAL A 175 -8.20 -1.67 11.20
N VAL A 176 -8.61 -0.52 11.72
CA VAL A 176 -9.46 -0.42 12.91
C VAL A 176 -10.77 0.31 12.60
N PRO A 177 -11.88 0.00 13.30
CA PRO A 177 -13.12 0.72 13.11
C PRO A 177 -12.97 2.21 13.46
N THR A 178 -13.55 3.07 12.63
CA THR A 178 -13.65 4.51 12.90
C THR A 178 -14.27 4.72 14.30
N PRO A 179 -13.73 5.60 15.16
CA PRO A 179 -14.21 5.78 16.54
C PRO A 179 -15.73 6.04 16.68
N GLY A 180 -16.36 6.63 15.65
CA GLY A 180 -17.80 6.82 15.58
C GLY A 180 -18.62 5.53 15.40
N GLY A 181 -18.07 4.49 14.76
CA GLY A 181 -18.73 3.19 14.57
C GLY A 181 -18.87 2.39 15.87
N LEU A 182 -17.92 2.53 16.79
CA LEU A 182 -17.94 1.84 18.09
C LEU A 182 -19.07 2.35 19.02
N ALA A 183 -19.46 3.62 18.90
CA ALA A 183 -20.55 4.19 19.70
C ALA A 183 -21.92 3.57 19.42
N VAL A 184 -22.16 3.06 18.20
CA VAL A 184 -23.44 2.44 17.81
C VAL A 184 -23.56 1.01 18.34
N LEU A 185 -22.46 0.24 18.36
CA LEU A 185 -22.45 -1.12 18.92
C LEU A 185 -22.67 -1.13 20.44
N GLY A 186 -22.14 -0.14 21.15
CA GLY A 186 -22.39 0.04 22.59
C GLY A 186 -23.86 0.33 22.91
N LEU A 187 -24.57 1.06 22.05
CA LEU A 187 -25.99 1.38 22.23
C LEU A 187 -26.93 0.21 21.92
N ALA A 188 -26.60 -0.63 20.93
CA ALA A 188 -27.38 -1.82 20.62
C ALA A 188 -27.40 -2.85 21.77
N GLY A 189 -26.25 -3.02 22.46
CA GLY A 189 -26.16 -3.85 23.67
C GLY A 189 -26.99 -3.33 24.85
N LEU A 190 -27.09 -2.01 25.00
CA LEU A 190 -27.82 -1.36 26.10
C LEU A 190 -29.34 -1.39 25.93
N VAL A 191 -29.85 -1.37 24.69
CA VAL A 191 -31.30 -1.46 24.40
C VAL A 191 -31.82 -2.90 24.55
N ALA A 192 -31.01 -3.92 24.20
CA ALA A 192 -31.39 -5.32 24.38
C ALA A 192 -31.50 -5.74 25.86
N GLY A 193 -30.72 -5.12 26.75
CA GLY A 193 -30.76 -5.39 28.20
C GLY A 193 -32.00 -4.84 28.92
N ARG A 194 -32.74 -3.90 28.33
CA ARG A 194 -33.83 -3.19 29.03
C ARG A 194 -35.23 -3.80 28.82
N ARG A 195 -35.37 -4.82 27.97
CA ARG A 195 -36.66 -5.49 27.68
C ARG A 195 -36.94 -6.75 28.50
N ARG A 196 -36.08 -7.11 29.46
CA ARG A 196 -36.32 -8.22 30.42
C ARG A 196 -36.40 -7.68 31.84
N ARG A 197 -37.46 -6.95 32.16
CA ARG A 197 -38.00 -6.79 33.53
C ARG A 197 -39.51 -6.69 33.45
#